data_AF-A0A2D6X230-F1
#
_entry.id   AF-A0A2D6X230-F1
#
_cell.length_a   1.000
_cell.length_b   1.000
_cell.length_c   1.000
_cell.angle_alpha   90.00
_cell.angle_beta   90.00
_cell.angle_gamma   90.00
#
_symmetry.space_group_name_H-M   'P 1'
#
loop_
_entity.id
_entity.type
_entity.pdbx_description
1 polymer ?
#
loop_
_entity_poly.entity_id
_entity_poly.type
_entity_poly.pdbx_seq_one_letter_code
_entity_poly.pdbx_strand_id
1 'polypeptide(L)'
;MNDYLQARKGYTDMFNRFRRSISRSRVRKSVTRELGDNEMITVALKSLRGYNTRHWKRITLDNKYWFCSKDHFQKIVDYNTLNEKKYALDQFDCDNFAFAFKSQVAMNHNLNNVGMVIDNSGGHAYNVVIFNDMSASLFEPQTDQWITPGQSKMYSFKNGIIIL
;
A
#
# COMPACT_ATOMS: atom_id res chain seq x y z
N MET A 1 24.22 -2.87 -35.24
CA MET A 1 22.90 -2.24 -35.02
C MET A 1 22.29 -2.59 -33.65
N ASN A 2 22.63 -3.73 -33.05
CA ASN A 2 22.14 -4.14 -31.72
C ASN A 2 22.77 -3.38 -30.53
N ASP A 3 24.05 -3.03 -30.61
CA ASP A 3 24.78 -2.42 -29.48
C ASP A 3 24.33 -0.98 -29.18
N TYR A 4 23.92 -0.23 -30.20
CA TYR A 4 23.41 1.13 -30.06
C TYR A 4 22.07 1.17 -29.32
N LEU A 5 21.21 0.17 -29.55
CA LEU A 5 19.91 0.06 -28.88
C LEU A 5 20.07 -0.41 -27.43
N GLN A 6 21.01 -1.31 -27.15
CA GLN A 6 21.34 -1.71 -25.77
C GLN A 6 21.95 -0.56 -24.97
N ALA A 7 22.90 0.19 -25.56
CA ALA A 7 23.49 1.35 -24.91
C ALA A 7 22.43 2.42 -24.59
N ARG A 8 21.53 2.73 -25.53
CA ARG A 8 20.45 3.71 -25.33
C ARG A 8 19.48 3.28 -24.23
N LYS A 9 19.18 1.98 -24.11
CA LYS A 9 18.36 1.42 -23.03
C LYS A 9 19.07 1.55 -21.67
N GLY A 10 20.37 1.25 -21.61
CA GLY A 10 21.19 1.40 -20.41
C GLY A 10 21.30 2.85 -19.91
N TYR A 11 21.50 3.81 -20.81
CA TYR A 11 21.52 5.24 -20.46
C TYR A 11 20.16 5.73 -19.95
N THR A 12 19.07 5.31 -20.58
CA THR A 12 17.72 5.68 -20.15
C THR A 12 17.40 5.11 -18.77
N ASP A 13 17.79 3.86 -18.52
CA ASP A 13 17.59 3.19 -17.22
C ASP A 13 18.43 3.82 -16.11
N MET A 14 19.69 4.19 -16.41
CA MET A 14 20.56 4.94 -15.49
C MET A 14 20.00 6.34 -15.17
N PHE A 15 19.50 7.07 -16.18
CA PHE A 15 18.89 8.39 -15.98
C PHE A 15 17.61 8.31 -15.15
N ASN A 16 16.80 7.27 -15.36
CA ASN A 16 15.60 7.01 -14.56
C ASN A 16 15.97 6.65 -13.11
N ARG A 17 17.00 5.82 -12.89
CA ARG A 17 17.53 5.53 -11.54
C ARG A 17 18.08 6.78 -10.85
N PHE A 18 18.78 7.64 -11.57
CA PHE A 18 19.32 8.89 -11.04
C PHE A 18 18.21 9.91 -10.71
N ARG A 19 17.21 10.06 -11.59
CA ARG A 19 16.00 10.87 -11.31
C ARG A 19 15.22 10.32 -10.12
N ARG A 20 15.05 8.99 -10.03
CA ARG A 20 14.47 8.32 -8.86
C ARG A 20 15.30 8.65 -7.61
N SER A 21 16.63 8.61 -7.67
CA SER A 21 17.53 8.97 -6.55
C SER A 21 17.43 10.43 -6.09
N ILE A 22 17.30 11.40 -6.99
CA ILE A 22 17.11 12.81 -6.60
C ILE A 22 15.70 13.00 -6.01
N SER A 23 14.68 12.38 -6.59
CA SER A 23 13.30 12.36 -6.08
C SER A 23 13.21 11.75 -4.67
N ARG A 24 13.98 10.68 -4.38
CA ARG A 24 14.07 10.02 -3.07
C ARG A 24 14.34 10.98 -1.92
N SER A 25 15.20 11.97 -2.12
CA SER A 25 15.54 12.94 -1.07
C SER A 25 14.43 13.98 -0.81
N ARG A 26 13.60 14.28 -1.83
CA ARG A 26 12.53 15.28 -1.73
C ARG A 26 11.24 14.71 -1.16
N VAL A 27 10.79 13.53 -1.60
CA VAL A 27 9.56 12.90 -1.08
C VAL A 27 9.70 12.58 0.42
N ARG A 28 10.90 12.15 0.86
CA ARG A 28 11.16 11.86 2.28
C ARG A 28 11.05 13.11 3.18
N LYS A 29 11.26 14.31 2.62
CA LYS A 29 11.16 15.60 3.35
C LYS A 29 9.79 16.27 3.28
N SER A 30 8.89 15.87 2.37
CA SER A 30 7.66 16.64 2.07
C SER A 30 6.35 16.03 2.56
N VAL A 31 6.36 14.86 3.22
CA VAL A 31 5.12 14.27 3.74
C VAL A 31 4.78 14.93 5.07
N THR A 32 3.82 15.86 5.06
CA THR A 32 3.14 16.30 6.29
C THR A 32 2.49 15.09 6.94
N ARG A 33 2.83 14.83 8.20
CA ARG A 33 2.30 13.71 8.96
C ARG A 33 1.46 14.21 10.12
N GLU A 34 0.34 13.55 10.33
CA GLU A 34 -0.55 13.81 11.46
C GLU A 34 -0.60 12.58 12.36
N LEU A 35 -0.61 12.80 13.67
CA LEU A 35 -0.69 11.76 14.67
C LEU A 35 -2.16 11.53 15.04
N GLY A 36 -2.59 10.27 15.03
CA GLY A 36 -3.89 9.89 15.59
C GLY A 36 -3.83 8.54 16.30
N ASP A 37 -4.99 7.98 16.62
CA ASP A 37 -5.13 6.80 17.46
C ASP A 37 -6.13 5.77 16.90
N ASN A 38 -6.41 4.74 17.71
CA ASN A 38 -7.30 3.65 17.33
C ASN A 38 -8.74 4.07 17.05
N GLU A 39 -9.22 5.21 17.58
CA GLU A 39 -10.57 5.68 17.28
C GLU A 39 -10.64 6.21 15.84
N MET A 40 -9.62 6.97 15.41
CA MET A 40 -9.51 7.42 14.03
C MET A 40 -9.45 6.24 13.04
N ILE A 41 -8.71 5.18 13.38
CA ILE A 41 -8.70 3.93 12.59
C ILE A 41 -10.11 3.34 12.50
N THR A 42 -10.86 3.29 13.62
CA THR A 42 -12.23 2.76 13.65
C THR A 42 -13.16 3.56 12.73
N VAL A 43 -13.09 4.90 12.78
CA VAL A 43 -13.87 5.79 11.93
C VAL A 43 -13.50 5.58 10.46
N ALA A 44 -12.21 5.54 10.15
CA ALA A 44 -11.73 5.36 8.79
C ALA A 44 -12.13 4.02 8.17
N LEU A 45 -12.02 2.91 8.90
CA LEU A 45 -12.43 1.61 8.38
C LEU A 45 -13.94 1.55 8.11
N LYS A 46 -14.78 2.25 8.88
CA LYS A 46 -16.23 2.37 8.61
C LYS A 46 -16.55 3.09 7.29
N SER A 47 -15.60 3.85 6.71
CA SER A 47 -15.78 4.44 5.38
C SER A 47 -15.73 3.41 4.25
N LEU A 48 -15.19 2.21 4.49
CA LEU A 48 -15.16 1.13 3.50
C LEU A 48 -16.52 0.42 3.46
N ARG A 49 -17.17 0.44 2.29
CA ARG A 49 -18.39 -0.34 2.06
C ARG A 49 -18.16 -1.82 2.36
N GLY A 50 -18.97 -2.40 3.24
CA GLY A 50 -18.88 -3.81 3.63
C GLY A 50 -18.07 -4.06 4.90
N TYR A 51 -17.28 -3.09 5.37
CA TYR A 51 -16.59 -3.23 6.65
C TYR A 51 -17.58 -3.18 7.81
N ASN A 52 -17.43 -4.13 8.74
CA ASN A 52 -18.13 -4.18 10.01
C ASN A 52 -17.42 -5.16 10.95
N THR A 53 -17.55 -4.94 12.25
CA THR A 53 -16.85 -5.73 13.27
C THR A 53 -17.41 -7.14 13.49
N ARG A 54 -18.57 -7.48 12.88
CA ARG A 54 -19.14 -8.84 12.94
C ARG A 54 -18.42 -9.80 11.99
N HIS A 55 -18.01 -9.31 10.83
CA HIS A 55 -17.38 -10.12 9.78
C HIS A 55 -15.88 -9.87 9.64
N TRP A 56 -15.38 -8.76 10.18
CA TRP A 56 -13.97 -8.40 10.14
C TRP A 56 -13.37 -8.34 11.54
N LYS A 57 -12.32 -9.13 11.75
CA LYS A 57 -11.48 -9.01 12.95
C LYS A 57 -10.37 -8.01 12.69
N ARG A 58 -10.29 -6.96 13.52
CA ARG A 58 -9.14 -6.05 13.54
C ARG A 58 -8.12 -6.53 14.56
N ILE A 59 -6.86 -6.61 14.16
CA ILE A 59 -5.70 -6.80 15.04
C ILE A 59 -4.91 -5.50 15.01
N THR A 60 -4.83 -4.85 16.17
CA THR A 60 -4.10 -3.60 16.37
C THR A 60 -2.69 -3.92 16.88
N LEU A 61 -1.67 -3.44 16.18
CA LEU A 61 -0.25 -3.57 16.51
C LEU A 61 0.30 -2.31 17.19
N ASP A 62 -0.33 -1.16 16.96
CA ASP A 62 0.08 0.13 17.52
C ASP A 62 -1.06 0.88 18.25
N ASN A 63 -0.70 1.69 19.24
CA ASN A 63 -1.63 2.60 19.92
C ASN A 63 -1.80 3.95 19.20
N LYS A 64 -0.80 4.32 18.37
CA LYS A 64 -0.73 5.61 17.68
C LYS A 64 -0.27 5.40 16.25
N TYR A 65 -0.83 6.20 15.35
CA TYR A 65 -0.61 6.07 13.92
C TYR A 65 -0.22 7.42 13.30
N TRP A 66 0.75 7.37 12.39
CA TRP A 66 1.15 8.50 11.57
C TRP A 66 0.49 8.40 10.20
N PHE A 67 -0.32 9.40 9.88
CA PHE A 67 -1.11 9.47 8.66
C PHE A 67 -0.57 10.52 7.69
N CYS A 68 -0.99 10.46 6.44
CA CYS A 68 -0.89 11.57 5.49
C CYS A 68 -2.14 11.61 4.60
N SER A 69 -2.31 12.70 3.84
CA SER A 69 -3.35 12.81 2.82
C SER A 69 -3.21 11.75 1.72
N LYS A 70 -4.32 11.41 1.05
CA LYS A 70 -4.34 10.51 -0.10
C LYS A 70 -3.40 10.97 -1.23
N ASP A 71 -3.36 12.26 -1.53
CA ASP A 71 -2.47 12.82 -2.56
C ASP A 71 -0.97 12.62 -2.23
N HIS A 72 -0.60 12.77 -0.95
CA HIS A 72 0.75 12.44 -0.50
C HIS A 72 1.04 10.95 -0.53
N PHE A 73 0.06 10.13 -0.19
CA PHE A 73 0.22 8.69 -0.26
C PHE A 73 0.35 8.20 -1.72
N GLN A 74 -0.34 8.84 -2.66
CA GLN A 74 -0.16 8.55 -4.10
C GLN A 74 1.28 8.77 -4.53
N LYS A 75 1.96 9.83 -4.04
CA LYS A 75 3.40 10.03 -4.32
C LYS A 75 4.28 8.92 -3.75
N ILE A 76 3.85 8.27 -2.66
CA ILE A 76 4.54 7.08 -2.10
C ILE A 76 4.34 5.88 -3.03
N VAL A 77 3.12 5.66 -3.53
CA VAL A 77 2.80 4.62 -4.51
C VAL A 77 3.61 4.82 -5.79
N ASP A 78 3.58 6.02 -6.38
CA ASP A 78 4.32 6.34 -7.62
C ASP A 78 5.85 6.18 -7.47
N TYR A 79 6.35 6.28 -6.24
CA TYR A 79 7.75 6.08 -5.90
C TYR A 79 8.11 4.60 -5.65
N ASN A 80 7.13 3.79 -5.26
CA ASN A 80 7.29 2.38 -4.96
C ASN A 80 7.59 1.60 -6.26
N THR A 81 8.32 0.49 -6.13
CA THR A 81 8.67 -0.38 -7.27
C THR A 81 8.32 -1.84 -6.98
N LEU A 82 7.46 -2.10 -6.00
CA LEU A 82 7.07 -3.45 -5.61
C LEU A 82 6.27 -4.11 -6.73
N ASN A 83 5.46 -3.36 -7.48
CA ASN A 83 4.79 -3.80 -8.70
C ASN A 83 5.76 -4.37 -9.78
N GLU A 84 7.04 -4.01 -9.76
CA GLU A 84 8.07 -4.56 -10.67
C GLU A 84 8.50 -5.99 -10.25
N LYS A 85 8.17 -6.43 -9.03
CA LYS A 85 8.44 -7.79 -8.53
C LYS A 85 7.50 -8.79 -9.20
N LYS A 86 8.06 -9.90 -9.67
CA LYS A 86 7.25 -11.00 -10.23
C LYS A 86 6.56 -11.80 -9.13
N TYR A 87 5.27 -12.04 -9.34
CA TYR A 87 4.50 -13.03 -8.60
C TYR A 87 5.12 -14.43 -8.75
N ALA A 88 5.23 -15.14 -7.63
CA ALA A 88 5.64 -16.53 -7.59
C ALA A 88 4.70 -17.28 -6.64
N LEU A 89 3.90 -18.21 -7.19
CA LEU A 89 2.93 -18.99 -6.44
C LEU A 89 3.59 -19.66 -5.22
N ASP A 90 2.96 -19.49 -4.05
CA ASP A 90 3.37 -20.02 -2.74
C ASP A 90 4.79 -19.65 -2.27
N GLN A 91 5.45 -18.67 -2.91
CA GLN A 91 6.80 -18.21 -2.58
C GLN A 91 6.91 -16.69 -2.41
N PHE A 92 6.23 -15.97 -3.30
CA PHE A 92 6.10 -14.52 -3.28
C PHE A 92 4.78 -14.17 -3.95
N ASP A 93 3.69 -14.50 -3.26
CA ASP A 93 2.33 -14.28 -3.71
C ASP A 93 1.65 -13.18 -2.88
N CYS A 94 0.33 -13.16 -2.89
CA CYS A 94 -0.48 -12.00 -2.54
C CYS A 94 -0.18 -11.46 -1.12
N ASP A 95 0.01 -12.35 -0.15
CA ASP A 95 0.30 -11.99 1.23
C ASP A 95 1.71 -11.40 1.38
N ASN A 96 2.70 -11.95 0.67
CA ASN A 96 4.06 -11.43 0.64
C ASN A 96 4.11 -10.02 0.05
N PHE A 97 3.35 -9.75 -1.02
CA PHE A 97 3.21 -8.39 -1.55
C PHE A 97 2.58 -7.44 -0.52
N ALA A 98 1.50 -7.85 0.16
CA ALA A 98 0.83 -7.03 1.16
C ALA A 98 1.74 -6.70 2.36
N PHE A 99 2.51 -7.67 2.83
CA PHE A 99 3.52 -7.48 3.90
C PHE A 99 4.67 -6.60 3.44
N ALA A 100 5.21 -6.85 2.24
CA ALA A 100 6.31 -6.08 1.69
C ALA A 100 5.93 -4.61 1.51
N PHE A 101 4.71 -4.32 1.04
CA PHE A 101 4.23 -2.96 0.88
C PHE A 101 4.14 -2.22 2.21
N LYS A 102 3.46 -2.80 3.22
CA LYS A 102 3.39 -2.24 4.59
C LYS A 102 4.79 -1.96 5.15
N SER A 103 5.71 -2.92 4.99
CA SER A 103 7.08 -2.80 5.48
C SER A 103 7.86 -1.69 4.77
N GLN A 104 7.75 -1.60 3.44
CA GLN A 104 8.43 -0.55 2.67
C GLN A 104 7.90 0.85 3.02
N VAL A 105 6.60 1.00 3.21
CA VAL A 105 6.01 2.28 3.63
C VAL A 105 6.54 2.69 5.00
N ALA A 106 6.57 1.76 5.96
CA ALA A 106 7.13 2.00 7.29
C ALA A 106 8.61 2.39 7.23
N MET A 107 9.45 1.61 6.56
CA MET A 107 10.90 1.83 6.50
C MET A 107 11.29 3.11 5.76
N ASN A 108 10.60 3.42 4.65
CA ASN A 108 11.00 4.52 3.78
C ASN A 108 10.36 5.85 4.21
N HIS A 109 9.15 5.81 4.79
CA HIS A 109 8.33 6.98 5.06
C HIS A 109 7.94 7.16 6.52
N ASN A 110 8.30 6.25 7.43
CA ASN A 110 7.92 6.28 8.85
C ASN A 110 6.41 6.47 9.04
N LEU A 111 5.62 5.79 8.21
CA LEU A 111 4.16 5.73 8.31
C LEU A 111 3.74 4.31 8.66
N ASN A 112 2.90 4.17 9.67
CA ASN A 112 2.31 2.89 10.09
C ASN A 112 0.80 2.83 9.79
N ASN A 113 0.27 3.75 8.98
CA ASN A 113 -1.14 3.82 8.56
C ASN A 113 -1.54 2.81 7.45
N VAL A 114 -0.71 1.82 7.17
CA VAL A 114 -0.98 0.76 6.18
C VAL A 114 -1.29 -0.53 6.91
N GLY A 115 -2.48 -1.05 6.69
CA GLY A 115 -2.91 -2.35 7.17
C GLY A 115 -2.74 -3.45 6.12
N MET A 116 -2.60 -4.67 6.59
CA MET A 116 -2.75 -5.87 5.77
C MET A 116 -4.20 -6.36 5.87
N VAL A 117 -4.80 -6.67 4.74
CA VAL A 117 -6.13 -7.27 4.63
C VAL A 117 -5.95 -8.72 4.19
N ILE A 118 -6.49 -9.64 4.97
CA ILE A 118 -6.64 -11.06 4.61
C ILE A 118 -8.13 -11.27 4.34
N ASP A 119 -8.51 -11.26 3.05
CA ASP A 119 -9.90 -11.40 2.60
C ASP A 119 -10.22 -12.88 2.38
N ASN A 120 -10.72 -13.54 3.43
CA ASN A 120 -11.10 -14.95 3.40
C ASN A 120 -12.19 -15.24 2.35
N SER A 121 -13.07 -14.27 2.10
CA SER A 121 -14.12 -14.40 1.09
C SER A 121 -13.61 -14.32 -0.34
N GLY A 122 -12.50 -13.63 -0.57
CA GLY A 122 -11.84 -13.52 -1.87
C GLY A 122 -10.72 -14.54 -2.09
N GLY A 123 -10.21 -15.14 -1.02
CA GLY A 123 -9.00 -15.96 -1.05
C GLY A 123 -7.78 -15.15 -1.47
N HIS A 124 -7.69 -13.90 -0.99
CA HIS A 124 -6.69 -12.93 -1.44
C HIS A 124 -6.17 -12.07 -0.29
N ALA A 125 -4.98 -11.52 -0.45
CA ALA A 125 -4.38 -10.59 0.50
C ALA A 125 -3.91 -9.31 -0.21
N TYR A 126 -4.16 -8.18 0.42
CA TYR A 126 -3.88 -6.85 -0.11
C TYR A 126 -3.78 -5.85 1.05
N ASN A 127 -3.74 -4.55 0.78
CA ASN A 127 -3.59 -3.54 1.83
C ASN A 127 -4.85 -2.68 2.00
N VAL A 128 -4.96 -2.09 3.19
CA VAL A 128 -5.83 -0.95 3.47
C VAL A 128 -4.94 0.22 3.89
N VAL A 129 -5.18 1.40 3.36
CA VAL A 129 -4.47 2.63 3.72
C VAL A 129 -5.44 3.56 4.42
N ILE A 130 -5.05 4.06 5.59
CA ILE A 130 -5.82 5.02 6.38
C ILE A 130 -5.26 6.42 6.15
N PHE A 131 -6.11 7.40 5.87
CA PHE A 131 -5.71 8.77 5.58
C PHE A 131 -6.05 9.72 6.74
N ASN A 132 -5.46 10.91 6.73
CA ASN A 132 -5.66 11.93 7.77
C ASN A 132 -7.07 12.57 7.76
N ASP A 133 -7.81 12.43 6.66
CA ASP A 133 -9.23 12.84 6.55
C ASP A 133 -10.21 11.81 7.14
N MET A 134 -9.70 10.81 7.87
CA MET A 134 -10.47 9.70 8.44
C MET A 134 -11.21 8.88 7.38
N SER A 135 -10.68 8.80 6.16
CA SER A 135 -11.10 7.84 5.15
C SER A 135 -10.11 6.68 5.06
N ALA A 136 -10.57 5.56 4.49
CA ALA A 136 -9.73 4.42 4.16
C ALA A 136 -9.90 4.04 2.69
N SER A 137 -8.86 3.49 2.08
CA SER A 137 -8.94 2.89 0.75
C SER A 137 -8.21 1.56 0.72
N LEU A 138 -8.75 0.61 -0.03
CA LEU A 138 -8.08 -0.66 -0.29
C LEU A 138 -7.08 -0.48 -1.44
N PHE A 139 -5.97 -1.20 -1.39
CA PHE A 139 -4.84 -1.06 -2.32
C PHE A 139 -4.26 -2.41 -2.70
N GLU A 140 -4.10 -2.66 -4.01
CA GLU A 140 -3.44 -3.82 -4.59
C GLU A 140 -1.96 -3.50 -4.88
N PRO A 141 -1.03 -3.99 -4.04
CA PRO A 141 0.40 -3.71 -4.19
C PRO A 141 1.06 -4.39 -5.41
N GLN A 142 0.44 -5.40 -6.03
CA GLN A 142 0.99 -6.03 -7.23
C GLN A 142 0.87 -5.16 -8.47
N THR A 143 -0.15 -4.29 -8.52
CA THR A 143 -0.50 -3.51 -9.71
C THR A 143 -0.60 -2.01 -9.46
N ASP A 144 -0.31 -1.57 -8.23
CA ASP A 144 -0.47 -0.19 -7.74
C ASP A 144 -1.90 0.36 -7.91
N GLN A 145 -2.90 -0.50 -7.77
CA GLN A 145 -4.30 -0.12 -7.98
C GLN A 145 -5.04 0.14 -6.67
N TRP A 146 -5.74 1.26 -6.60
CA TRP A 146 -6.79 1.46 -5.60
C TRP A 146 -8.00 0.61 -5.97
N ILE A 147 -8.43 -0.26 -5.05
CA ILE A 147 -9.48 -1.25 -5.31
C ILE A 147 -10.76 -0.89 -4.54
N THR A 148 -11.91 -1.24 -5.12
CA THR A 148 -13.22 -1.04 -4.46
C THR A 148 -13.75 -2.39 -3.94
N PRO A 149 -14.35 -2.43 -2.73
CA PRO A 149 -15.03 -3.61 -2.23
C PRO A 149 -16.05 -4.18 -3.23
N GLY A 150 -15.93 -5.48 -3.53
CA GLY A 150 -16.80 -6.21 -4.44
C GLY A 150 -16.50 -6.00 -5.93
N GLN A 151 -15.42 -5.31 -6.31
CA GLN A 151 -15.09 -5.08 -7.73
C GLN A 151 -14.78 -6.37 -8.51
N SER A 152 -14.34 -7.43 -7.82
CA SER A 152 -14.10 -8.76 -8.39
C SER A 152 -14.23 -9.83 -7.30
N LYS A 153 -14.17 -11.11 -7.69
CA LYS A 153 -14.15 -12.23 -6.73
C LYS A 153 -12.99 -12.12 -5.74
N MET A 154 -11.80 -11.73 -6.20
CA MET A 154 -10.60 -11.58 -5.35
C MET A 154 -10.74 -10.47 -4.31
N TYR A 155 -11.55 -9.44 -4.62
CA TYR A 155 -11.76 -8.28 -3.76
C TYR A 155 -13.17 -8.26 -3.17
N SER A 156 -13.70 -9.44 -2.85
CA SER A 156 -15.10 -9.58 -2.41
C SER A 156 -15.41 -8.80 -1.13
N PHE A 157 -14.42 -8.66 -0.24
CA PHE A 157 -14.41 -7.87 0.99
C PHE A 157 -15.63 -8.12 1.90
N LYS A 158 -15.96 -9.40 2.15
CA LYS A 158 -17.13 -9.78 2.98
C LYS A 158 -16.74 -10.16 4.40
N ASN A 159 -15.64 -10.90 4.57
CA ASN A 159 -15.13 -11.29 5.89
C ASN A 159 -13.62 -11.54 5.84
N GLY A 160 -12.97 -11.41 7.00
CA GLY A 160 -11.53 -11.61 7.07
C GLY A 160 -10.87 -10.96 8.28
N ILE A 161 -9.58 -10.71 8.15
CA ILE A 161 -8.73 -10.10 9.18
C ILE A 161 -8.08 -8.85 8.60
N ILE A 162 -8.05 -7.77 9.38
CA ILE A 162 -7.24 -6.59 9.10
C ILE A 162 -6.20 -6.45 10.21
N ILE A 163 -4.92 -6.39 9.84
CA ILE A 163 -3.79 -6.22 10.76
C ILE A 163 -3.21 -4.82 10.53
N LEU A 164 -3.27 -3.96 11.54
CA LEU A 164 -2.83 -2.56 11.48
C LEU A 164 -1.78 -2.28 12.54
#